data_AF-A0AAV4DRP3-F1
#
_entry.id   AF-A0AAV4DRP3-F1
#
_cell.length_a   1.000
_cell.length_b   1.000
_cell.length_c   1.000
_cell.angle_alpha   90.00
_cell.angle_beta   90.00
_cell.angle_gamma   90.00
#
_symmetry.space_group_name_H-M   'P 1'
#
loop_
_entity.id
_entity.type
_entity.pdbx_description
1 polymer ?
#
loop_
_entity_poly.entity_id
_entity_poly.type
_entity_poly.pdbx_seq_one_letter_code
_entity_poly.pdbx_strand_id
1 'polypeptide(L)'
;MVYQIPPHMFMRLLSRRFNVDQLRRYRSQLNPTEYYRATESKLYFSLQVQDLENKLQHEEGSLVFSETQSDIDKYAQNIHETEQLLSSISHKALTPRTGPVTSTLDTVLNKHRITPQAYHSRSFVGNHCHKYLQPNVYKDLTDTIVKQTQTLTSNPFLIDKACTIQITFNDLNNAFRTVHNAISHTKPIDPNSLTDMQAAIDNYMTIYRRMFPHKVIPKQHLLEKHCIPHIKKYMFGLDLLGSREQKTATK
;
A
#
# COMPACT_ATOMS: atom_id res chain seq x y z
N MET A 1 10.67 34.46 2.70
CA MET A 1 9.38 35.02 2.22
C MET A 1 8.28 34.01 2.51
N VAL A 2 7.43 34.28 3.49
CA VAL A 2 6.29 33.41 3.84
C VAL A 2 5.12 33.81 2.94
N TYR A 3 4.80 32.98 1.95
CA TYR A 3 3.61 33.20 1.12
C TYR A 3 2.36 32.90 1.95
N GLN A 4 1.63 33.94 2.36
CA GLN A 4 0.26 33.79 2.87
C GLN A 4 -0.64 33.38 1.71
N ILE A 5 -0.99 32.09 1.63
CA ILE A 5 -2.02 31.62 0.69
C ILE A 5 -3.37 32.11 1.22
N PRO A 6 -4.14 32.89 0.43
CA PRO A 6 -5.45 33.37 0.85
C PRO A 6 -6.41 32.20 1.14
N PRO A 7 -7.29 32.30 2.16
CA PRO A 7 -8.19 31.22 2.57
C PRO A 7 -9.08 30.65 1.44
N HIS A 8 -9.42 31.46 0.43
CA HIS A 8 -10.22 31.02 -0.71
C HIS A 8 -9.41 30.19 -1.74
N MET A 9 -8.08 30.37 -1.81
CA MET A 9 -7.19 29.52 -2.62
C MET A 9 -6.95 28.16 -1.97
N PHE A 10 -6.94 28.11 -0.63
CA PHE A 10 -6.85 26.86 0.15
C PHE A 10 -7.97 25.88 -0.20
N MET A 11 -9.19 26.39 -0.42
CA MET A 11 -10.36 25.58 -0.82
C MET A 11 -10.36 25.20 -2.33
N ARG A 12 -9.84 26.07 -3.21
CA ARG A 12 -9.76 25.79 -4.66
C ARG A 12 -8.72 24.72 -5.03
N LEU A 13 -7.63 24.62 -4.27
CA LEU A 13 -6.60 23.59 -4.47
C LEU A 13 -7.12 22.16 -4.22
N LEU A 14 -8.24 21.99 -3.52
CA LEU A 14 -8.85 20.68 -3.23
C LEU A 14 -9.85 20.21 -4.29
N SER A 15 -10.17 21.00 -5.34
CA SER A 15 -11.37 20.78 -6.15
C SER A 15 -11.20 20.67 -7.68
N ARG A 16 -9.99 20.72 -8.27
CA ARG A 16 -9.83 20.60 -9.73
C ARG A 16 -9.97 19.16 -10.25
N ARG A 17 -11.04 18.91 -11.03
CA ARG A 17 -11.31 17.66 -11.79
C ARG A 17 -10.54 17.64 -13.11
N PHE A 18 -10.00 16.48 -13.50
CA PHE A 18 -9.57 16.16 -14.86
C PHE A 18 -10.66 15.38 -15.62
N ASN A 19 -10.70 15.57 -16.93
CA ASN A 19 -11.78 15.28 -17.88
C ASN A 19 -12.09 13.77 -18.04
N VAL A 20 -13.31 13.38 -17.68
CA VAL A 20 -13.82 11.98 -17.60
C VAL A 20 -14.10 11.37 -18.98
N ASP A 21 -14.27 12.19 -20.01
CA ASP A 21 -14.74 11.75 -21.32
C ASP A 21 -13.65 11.09 -22.19
N GLN A 22 -12.37 11.37 -21.93
CA GLN A 22 -11.29 10.66 -22.62
C GLN A 22 -11.13 9.21 -22.14
N LEU A 23 -11.58 8.89 -20.92
CA LEU A 23 -11.38 7.57 -20.30
C LEU A 23 -12.48 6.56 -20.63
N ARG A 24 -13.68 7.03 -21.04
CA ARG A 24 -14.73 6.14 -21.59
C ARG A 24 -14.29 5.49 -22.90
N ARG A 25 -13.49 6.18 -23.71
CA ARG A 25 -13.01 5.69 -25.02
C ARG A 25 -11.94 4.59 -24.90
N TYR A 26 -11.20 4.53 -23.78
CA TYR A 26 -10.20 3.50 -23.53
C TYR A 26 -10.82 2.17 -23.03
N ARG A 27 -11.99 2.25 -22.37
CA ARG A 27 -12.66 1.10 -21.78
C ARG A 27 -13.37 0.19 -22.80
N SER A 28 -13.65 0.71 -23.99
CA SER A 28 -14.27 -0.04 -25.10
C SER A 28 -13.26 -0.83 -25.95
N GLN A 29 -11.97 -0.87 -25.57
CA GLN A 29 -10.91 -1.50 -26.36
C GLN A 29 -10.31 -2.77 -25.73
N LEU A 30 -10.73 -3.20 -24.54
CA LEU A 30 -10.20 -4.42 -23.90
C LEU A 30 -11.10 -5.62 -24.21
N ASN A 31 -10.60 -6.51 -25.08
CA ASN A 31 -11.25 -7.76 -25.47
C ASN A 31 -11.24 -8.76 -24.28
N PRO A 32 -12.38 -9.23 -23.76
CA PRO A 32 -12.45 -10.15 -22.62
C PRO A 32 -11.67 -11.45 -22.81
N THR A 33 -11.56 -11.93 -24.04
CA THR A 33 -10.91 -13.19 -24.41
C THR A 33 -9.38 -13.17 -24.21
N GLU A 34 -8.74 -12.00 -24.34
CA GLU A 34 -7.29 -11.85 -24.12
C GLU A 34 -6.93 -11.87 -22.64
N TYR A 35 -7.84 -11.40 -21.77
CA TYR A 35 -7.67 -11.42 -20.33
C TYR A 35 -7.62 -12.85 -19.76
N TYR A 36 -8.51 -13.73 -20.22
CA TYR A 36 -8.56 -15.13 -19.77
C TYR A 36 -7.34 -15.95 -20.22
N ARG A 37 -6.87 -15.77 -21.45
CA ARG A 37 -5.63 -16.42 -21.95
C ARG A 37 -4.39 -15.98 -21.18
N ALA A 38 -4.33 -14.71 -20.78
CA ALA A 38 -3.22 -14.19 -19.98
C ALA A 38 -3.21 -14.70 -18.53
N THR A 39 -4.36 -15.08 -17.97
CA THR A 39 -4.44 -15.70 -16.64
C THR A 39 -4.09 -17.18 -16.64
N GLU A 40 -4.53 -17.96 -17.63
CA GLU A 40 -4.18 -19.39 -17.74
C GLU A 40 -2.68 -19.60 -17.97
N SER A 41 -2.08 -18.79 -18.86
CA SER A 41 -0.65 -18.85 -19.14
C SER A 41 0.22 -18.52 -17.91
N LYS A 42 -0.25 -17.64 -17.02
CA LYS A 42 0.45 -17.31 -15.76
C LYS A 42 0.35 -18.43 -14.72
N LEU A 43 -0.80 -19.08 -14.63
CA LEU A 43 -1.02 -20.19 -13.69
C LEU A 43 -0.15 -21.40 -14.08
N TYR A 44 -0.07 -21.69 -15.38
CA TYR A 44 0.77 -22.75 -15.92
C TYR A 44 2.26 -22.49 -15.66
N PHE A 45 2.71 -21.25 -15.86
CA PHE A 45 4.08 -20.85 -15.60
C PHE A 45 4.46 -20.96 -14.12
N SER A 46 3.57 -20.57 -13.19
CA SER A 46 3.88 -20.68 -11.76
C SER A 46 3.95 -22.13 -11.28
N LEU A 47 3.06 -23.00 -11.80
CA LEU A 47 3.10 -24.44 -11.50
C LEU A 47 4.40 -25.07 -12.00
N GLN A 48 4.85 -24.72 -13.21
CA GLN A 48 6.08 -25.25 -13.78
C GLN A 48 7.34 -24.84 -12.98
N VAL A 49 7.42 -23.59 -12.52
CA VAL A 49 8.54 -23.13 -11.67
C VAL A 49 8.52 -23.88 -10.34
N GLN A 50 7.35 -24.02 -9.72
CA GLN A 50 7.23 -24.68 -8.43
C GLN A 50 7.55 -26.19 -8.48
N ASP A 51 7.18 -26.86 -9.57
CA ASP A 51 7.57 -28.26 -9.79
C ASP A 51 9.09 -28.42 -9.94
N LEU A 52 9.76 -27.47 -10.62
CA LEU A 52 11.22 -27.47 -10.75
C LEU A 52 11.92 -27.18 -9.41
N GLU A 53 11.42 -26.24 -8.61
CA GLU A 53 11.96 -25.98 -7.27
C GLU A 53 11.79 -27.18 -6.33
N ASN A 54 10.62 -27.84 -6.36
CA ASN A 54 10.38 -29.06 -5.58
C ASN A 54 11.31 -30.20 -6.02
N LYS A 55 11.52 -30.34 -7.32
CA LYS A 55 12.44 -31.33 -7.89
C LYS A 55 13.88 -31.05 -7.45
N LEU A 56 14.33 -29.80 -7.53
CA LEU A 56 15.65 -29.38 -7.07
C LEU A 56 15.86 -29.73 -5.59
N GLN A 57 14.91 -29.35 -4.73
CA GLN A 57 14.99 -29.63 -3.29
C GLN A 57 15.01 -31.14 -3.00
N HIS A 58 14.27 -31.94 -3.76
CA HIS A 58 14.30 -33.40 -3.64
C HIS A 58 15.65 -34.00 -4.06
N GLU A 59 16.23 -33.51 -5.16
CA GLU A 59 17.51 -33.99 -5.68
C GLU A 59 18.69 -33.58 -4.77
N GLU A 60 18.67 -32.36 -4.24
CA GLU A 60 19.62 -31.90 -3.22
C GLU A 60 19.54 -32.77 -1.96
N GLY A 61 18.32 -33.04 -1.48
CA GLY A 61 18.12 -33.96 -0.35
C GLY A 61 18.64 -35.36 -0.65
N SER A 62 18.36 -35.89 -1.82
CA SER A 62 18.77 -37.25 -2.21
C SER A 62 20.29 -37.38 -2.39
N LEU A 63 20.96 -36.33 -2.88
CA LEU A 63 22.42 -36.28 -2.97
C LEU A 63 23.08 -36.40 -1.59
N VAL A 64 22.54 -35.73 -0.56
CA VAL A 64 23.07 -35.78 0.81
C VAL A 64 23.02 -37.19 1.41
N PHE A 65 22.03 -37.99 1.03
CA PHE A 65 21.87 -39.36 1.53
C PHE A 65 22.42 -40.44 0.59
N SER A 66 23.11 -40.06 -0.49
CA SER A 66 23.67 -41.01 -1.46
C SER A 66 25.01 -41.57 -0.98
N GLU A 67 25.11 -42.90 -0.94
CA GLU A 67 26.32 -43.60 -0.49
C GLU A 67 27.19 -44.10 -1.65
N THR A 68 26.64 -44.19 -2.86
CA THR A 68 27.37 -44.68 -4.04
C THR A 68 27.79 -43.54 -4.95
N GLN A 69 29.00 -43.64 -5.53
CA GLN A 69 29.51 -42.63 -6.46
C GLN A 69 28.59 -42.47 -7.68
N SER A 70 27.99 -43.57 -8.15
CA SER A 70 27.05 -43.54 -9.28
C SER A 70 25.79 -42.73 -8.98
N ASP A 71 25.27 -42.81 -7.75
CA ASP A 71 24.09 -42.03 -7.34
C ASP A 71 24.44 -40.56 -7.12
N ILE A 72 25.63 -40.30 -6.54
CA ILE A 72 26.16 -38.94 -6.36
C ILE A 72 26.28 -38.24 -7.72
N ASP A 73 26.90 -38.88 -8.71
CA ASP A 73 27.09 -38.29 -10.03
C ASP A 73 25.75 -38.03 -10.73
N LYS A 74 24.79 -38.94 -10.58
CA LYS A 74 23.43 -38.80 -11.13
C LYS A 74 22.68 -37.63 -10.51
N TYR A 75 22.62 -37.52 -9.18
CA TYR A 75 21.90 -36.42 -8.54
C TYR A 75 22.59 -35.08 -8.76
N ALA A 76 23.93 -35.03 -8.78
CA ALA A 76 24.68 -33.83 -9.12
C ALA A 76 24.38 -33.35 -10.55
N GLN A 77 24.29 -34.27 -11.51
CA GLN A 77 23.90 -33.95 -12.88
C GLN A 77 22.46 -33.43 -12.95
N ASN A 78 21.52 -34.10 -12.27
CA ASN A 78 20.13 -33.67 -12.29
C ASN A 78 19.91 -32.29 -11.64
N ILE A 79 20.61 -32.00 -10.53
CA ILE A 79 20.62 -30.68 -9.88
C ILE A 79 21.09 -29.65 -10.90
N HIS A 80 22.21 -29.91 -11.57
CA HIS A 80 22.77 -28.99 -12.56
C HIS A 80 21.80 -28.73 -13.72
N GLU A 81 21.14 -29.77 -14.25
CA GLU A 81 20.13 -29.64 -15.31
C GLU A 81 18.90 -28.84 -14.82
N THR A 82 18.44 -29.09 -13.59
CA THR A 82 17.30 -28.39 -13.00
C THR A 82 17.62 -26.91 -12.72
N GLU A 83 18.84 -26.59 -12.29
CA GLU A 83 19.34 -25.20 -12.14
C GLU A 83 19.47 -24.49 -13.50
N GLN A 84 19.96 -25.17 -14.54
CA GLN A 84 19.99 -24.62 -15.89
C GLN A 84 18.58 -24.33 -16.41
N LEU A 85 17.63 -25.23 -16.16
CA LEU A 85 16.23 -25.01 -16.51
C LEU A 85 15.65 -23.82 -15.75
N LEU A 86 15.84 -23.73 -14.44
CA LEU A 86 15.38 -22.59 -13.63
C LEU A 86 15.98 -21.26 -14.09
N SER A 87 17.27 -21.23 -14.42
CA SER A 87 17.95 -20.02 -14.92
C SER A 87 17.56 -19.65 -16.35
N SER A 88 17.13 -20.61 -17.17
CA SER A 88 16.60 -20.37 -18.52
C SER A 88 15.19 -19.76 -18.51
N ILE A 89 14.48 -19.85 -17.38
CA ILE A 89 13.14 -19.28 -17.23
C ILE A 89 13.25 -17.75 -17.21
N SER A 90 12.69 -17.11 -18.24
CA SER A 90 12.67 -15.65 -18.36
C SER A 90 11.95 -15.01 -17.17
N HIS A 91 12.70 -14.32 -16.31
CA HIS A 91 12.13 -13.51 -15.24
C HIS A 91 11.41 -12.30 -15.82
N LYS A 92 10.07 -12.37 -15.84
CA LYS A 92 9.25 -11.22 -16.19
C LYS A 92 9.27 -10.24 -15.02
N ALA A 93 9.86 -9.06 -15.23
CA ALA A 93 9.75 -7.96 -14.29
C ALA A 93 8.27 -7.68 -13.98
N LEU A 94 7.91 -7.73 -12.70
CA LEU A 94 6.57 -7.38 -12.27
C LEU A 94 6.39 -5.87 -12.48
N THR A 95 5.32 -5.49 -13.18
CA THR A 95 4.92 -4.09 -13.24
C THR A 95 4.55 -3.60 -11.84
N PRO A 96 4.73 -2.30 -11.53
CA PRO A 96 4.30 -1.76 -10.24
C PRO A 96 2.86 -2.15 -9.93
N ARG A 97 2.61 -2.62 -8.71
CA ARG A 97 1.30 -3.12 -8.24
C ARG A 97 0.83 -4.44 -8.85
N THR A 98 1.74 -5.21 -9.44
CA THR A 98 1.49 -6.60 -9.81
C THR A 98 2.35 -7.53 -8.96
N GLY A 99 1.85 -8.72 -8.68
CA GLY A 99 2.52 -9.71 -7.85
C GLY A 99 1.65 -10.21 -6.71
N PRO A 100 1.99 -11.38 -6.16
CA PRO A 100 1.14 -12.13 -5.25
C PRO A 100 0.84 -11.36 -3.94
N VAL A 101 1.82 -10.64 -3.39
CA VAL A 101 1.61 -9.79 -2.20
C VAL A 101 0.62 -8.66 -2.51
N THR A 102 0.74 -8.00 -3.66
CA THR A 102 -0.13 -6.86 -3.99
C THR A 102 -1.58 -7.31 -4.25
N SER A 103 -1.79 -8.44 -4.92
CA SER A 103 -3.14 -8.98 -5.15
C SER A 103 -3.85 -9.34 -3.85
N THR A 104 -3.13 -9.82 -2.83
CA THR A 104 -3.73 -10.14 -1.54
C THR A 104 -4.15 -8.88 -0.78
N LEU A 105 -3.44 -7.75 -0.93
CA LEU A 105 -3.85 -6.48 -0.33
C LEU A 105 -5.21 -5.99 -0.84
N ASP A 106 -5.47 -6.10 -2.16
CA ASP A 106 -6.79 -5.76 -2.72
C ASP A 106 -7.90 -6.65 -2.13
N THR A 107 -7.60 -7.92 -1.83
CA THR A 107 -8.53 -8.85 -1.17
C THR A 107 -8.85 -8.41 0.25
N VAL A 108 -7.85 -7.97 1.03
CA VAL A 108 -8.04 -7.44 2.38
C VAL A 108 -8.89 -6.17 2.36
N LEU A 109 -8.64 -5.26 1.42
CA LEU A 109 -9.46 -4.04 1.27
C LEU A 109 -10.92 -4.39 0.96
N ASN A 110 -11.15 -5.35 0.06
CA ASN A 110 -12.49 -5.81 -0.28
C ASN A 110 -13.20 -6.46 0.92
N LYS A 111 -12.50 -7.28 1.73
CA LYS A 111 -13.02 -7.85 2.99
C LYS A 111 -13.54 -6.75 3.93
N HIS A 112 -12.85 -5.62 4.00
CA HIS A 112 -13.23 -4.46 4.82
C HIS A 112 -14.21 -3.49 4.11
N ARG A 113 -14.75 -3.88 2.94
CA ARG A 113 -15.67 -3.07 2.12
C ARG A 113 -15.06 -1.70 1.78
N ILE A 114 -13.78 -1.71 1.46
CA ILE A 114 -12.99 -0.56 0.99
C ILE A 114 -12.66 -0.80 -0.46
N THR A 115 -13.21 0.05 -1.34
CA THR A 115 -12.90 -0.02 -2.77
C THR A 115 -11.99 1.16 -3.11
N PRO A 116 -10.74 0.90 -3.55
CA PRO A 116 -9.88 1.98 -4.04
C PRO A 116 -10.51 2.61 -5.29
N GLN A 117 -10.48 3.94 -5.42
CA GLN A 117 -11.06 4.57 -6.62
C GLN A 117 -10.26 4.20 -7.88
N ALA A 118 -10.91 3.89 -8.99
CA ALA A 118 -10.20 3.57 -10.22
C ALA A 118 -9.35 4.74 -10.77
N TYR A 119 -9.69 5.98 -10.40
CA TYR A 119 -9.05 7.21 -10.87
C TYR A 119 -8.32 7.93 -9.72
N HIS A 120 -7.25 8.67 -10.04
CA HIS A 120 -6.34 9.34 -9.09
C HIS A 120 -5.59 8.39 -8.15
N SER A 121 -4.69 7.58 -8.72
CA SER A 121 -3.74 6.75 -7.96
C SER A 121 -4.37 5.75 -6.99
N ARG A 122 -5.66 5.42 -7.12
CA ARG A 122 -6.42 4.62 -6.16
C ARG A 122 -6.61 5.27 -4.79
N SER A 123 -6.79 6.59 -4.79
CA SER A 123 -7.17 7.35 -3.59
C SER A 123 -8.48 6.83 -3.00
N PHE A 124 -8.62 6.91 -1.68
CA PHE A 124 -9.86 6.58 -0.99
C PHE A 124 -10.85 7.75 -1.06
N VAL A 125 -12.14 7.46 -1.27
CA VAL A 125 -13.22 8.42 -0.99
C VAL A 125 -13.22 8.71 0.51
N GLY A 126 -13.67 9.88 0.96
CA GLY A 126 -13.70 10.25 2.39
C GLY A 126 -14.26 9.15 3.31
N ASN A 127 -15.35 8.48 2.91
CA ASN A 127 -15.93 7.37 3.66
C ASN A 127 -15.00 6.14 3.75
N HIS A 128 -14.22 5.87 2.69
CA HIS A 128 -13.24 4.79 2.67
C HIS A 128 -11.97 5.15 3.46
N CYS A 129 -11.56 6.42 3.51
CA CYS A 129 -10.48 6.87 4.38
C CYS A 129 -10.80 6.56 5.85
N HIS A 130 -12.01 6.89 6.29
CA HIS A 130 -12.43 6.64 7.68
C HIS A 130 -12.45 5.14 8.02
N LYS A 131 -12.87 4.28 7.08
CA LYS A 131 -12.80 2.83 7.23
C LYS A 131 -11.36 2.33 7.28
N TYR A 132 -10.49 2.82 6.39
CA TYR A 132 -9.08 2.44 6.34
C TYR A 132 -8.35 2.75 7.66
N LEU A 133 -8.68 3.87 8.31
CA LEU A 133 -8.06 4.28 9.57
C LEU A 133 -8.51 3.48 10.80
N GLN A 134 -9.36 2.45 10.63
CA GLN A 134 -9.69 1.56 11.74
C GLN A 134 -8.51 0.61 12.03
N PRO A 135 -8.12 0.40 13.31
CA PRO A 135 -6.95 -0.38 13.67
C PRO A 135 -6.90 -1.79 13.11
N ASN A 136 -8.03 -2.48 13.07
CA ASN A 136 -8.13 -3.82 12.49
C ASN A 136 -7.84 -3.81 10.98
N VAL A 137 -8.16 -2.74 10.26
CA VAL A 137 -8.00 -2.69 8.80
C VAL A 137 -6.54 -2.55 8.41
N TYR A 138 -5.85 -1.53 8.92
CA TYR A 138 -4.44 -1.35 8.55
C TYR A 138 -3.53 -2.43 9.13
N LYS A 139 -3.86 -3.00 10.31
CA LYS A 139 -3.16 -4.18 10.83
C LYS A 139 -3.34 -5.40 9.93
N ASP A 140 -4.58 -5.74 9.55
CA ASP A 140 -4.84 -6.84 8.62
C ASP A 140 -4.03 -6.66 7.31
N LEU A 141 -3.95 -5.43 6.78
CA LEU A 141 -3.18 -5.12 5.58
C LEU A 141 -1.68 -5.36 5.77
N THR A 142 -1.09 -4.82 6.82
CA THR A 142 0.34 -4.96 7.09
C THR A 142 0.73 -6.39 7.42
N ASP A 143 -0.12 -7.12 8.15
CA ASP A 143 0.12 -8.51 8.54
C ASP A 143 0.09 -9.45 7.34
N THR A 144 -0.78 -9.15 6.38
CA THR A 144 -0.88 -9.89 5.12
C THR A 144 0.42 -9.83 4.32
N ILE A 145 1.17 -8.72 4.39
CA ILE A 145 2.46 -8.59 3.70
C ILE A 145 3.45 -9.65 4.22
N VAL A 146 3.54 -9.81 5.54
CA VAL A 146 4.44 -10.78 6.18
C VAL A 146 3.98 -12.20 5.89
N LYS A 147 2.69 -12.51 6.14
CA LYS A 147 2.12 -13.84 5.91
C LYS A 147 2.30 -14.31 4.48
N GLN A 148 2.00 -13.43 3.51
CA GLN A 148 2.12 -13.78 2.10
C GLN A 148 3.59 -13.94 1.70
N THR A 149 4.48 -13.10 2.20
CA THR A 149 5.93 -13.24 1.95
C THR A 149 6.44 -14.59 2.49
N GLN A 150 6.11 -14.93 3.73
CA GLN A 150 6.51 -16.21 4.36
C GLN A 150 5.96 -17.44 3.62
N THR A 151 4.81 -17.30 2.97
CA THR A 151 4.22 -18.39 2.15
C THR A 151 4.93 -18.55 0.81
N LEU A 152 5.52 -17.48 0.27
CA LEU A 152 6.12 -17.45 -1.07
C LEU A 152 7.63 -17.64 -1.06
N THR A 153 8.30 -17.46 0.07
CA THR A 153 9.75 -17.58 0.14
C THR A 153 10.21 -17.91 1.56
N SER A 154 11.26 -18.70 1.65
CA SER A 154 12.01 -18.96 2.88
C SER A 154 13.19 -18.02 3.06
N ASN A 155 13.40 -17.06 2.15
CA ASN A 155 14.54 -16.15 2.21
C ASN A 155 14.43 -15.20 3.43
N PRO A 156 15.34 -15.30 4.42
CA PRO A 156 15.22 -14.54 5.67
C PRO A 156 15.32 -13.02 5.46
N PHE A 157 16.07 -12.57 4.45
CA PHE A 157 16.20 -11.14 4.15
C PHE A 157 14.91 -10.53 3.59
N LEU A 158 14.17 -11.28 2.77
CA LEU A 158 12.87 -10.82 2.25
C LEU A 158 11.81 -10.81 3.36
N ILE A 159 11.84 -11.82 4.24
CA ILE A 159 10.95 -11.88 5.41
C ILE A 159 11.24 -10.71 6.36
N ASP A 160 12.50 -10.43 6.68
CA ASP A 160 12.89 -9.31 7.55
C ASP A 160 12.46 -7.95 6.97
N LYS A 161 12.62 -7.76 5.65
CA LYS A 161 12.09 -6.59 4.95
C LYS A 161 10.58 -6.47 5.08
N ALA A 162 9.84 -7.57 4.94
CA ALA A 162 8.39 -7.58 5.09
C ALA A 162 7.97 -7.20 6.52
N CYS A 163 8.66 -7.73 7.53
CA CYS A 163 8.45 -7.36 8.94
C CYS A 163 8.72 -5.87 9.19
N THR A 164 9.83 -5.36 8.64
CA THR A 164 10.17 -3.93 8.71
C THR A 164 9.07 -3.07 8.10
N ILE A 165 8.55 -3.44 6.92
CA ILE A 165 7.43 -2.74 6.26
C ILE A 165 6.18 -2.78 7.16
N GLN A 166 5.84 -3.95 7.72
CA GLN A 166 4.68 -4.11 8.58
C GLN A 166 4.73 -3.16 9.79
N ILE A 167 5.82 -3.21 10.56
CA ILE A 167 6.01 -2.37 11.75
C ILE A 167 5.91 -0.89 11.37
N THR A 168 6.65 -0.51 10.33
CA THR A 168 6.77 0.88 9.92
C THR A 168 5.42 1.46 9.46
N PHE A 169 4.67 0.73 8.64
CA PHE A 169 3.36 1.21 8.18
C PHE A 169 2.29 1.13 9.28
N ASN A 170 2.38 0.20 10.23
CA ASN A 170 1.51 0.19 11.40
C ASN A 170 1.70 1.45 12.25
N ASP A 171 2.96 1.80 12.56
CA ASP A 171 3.28 3.00 13.32
C ASP A 171 2.82 4.27 12.61
N LEU A 172 3.09 4.36 11.30
CA LEU A 172 2.68 5.50 10.49
C LEU A 172 1.15 5.65 10.45
N ASN A 173 0.41 4.56 10.20
CA ASN A 173 -1.06 4.58 10.17
C ASN A 173 -1.65 4.92 11.53
N ASN A 174 -1.08 4.39 12.62
CA ASN A 174 -1.53 4.66 13.98
C ASN A 174 -1.29 6.14 14.36
N ALA A 175 -0.10 6.67 14.08
CA ALA A 175 0.21 8.08 14.32
C ALA A 175 -0.73 9.01 13.52
N PHE A 176 -0.96 8.69 12.24
CA PHE A 176 -1.89 9.46 11.42
C PHE A 176 -3.34 9.37 11.91
N ARG A 177 -3.79 8.21 12.38
CA ARG A 177 -5.11 8.03 12.98
C ARG A 177 -5.30 8.93 14.19
N THR A 178 -4.30 9.01 15.08
CA THR A 178 -4.34 9.89 16.26
C THR A 178 -4.52 11.34 15.83
N VAL A 179 -3.72 11.81 14.86
CA VAL A 179 -3.86 13.17 14.31
C VAL A 179 -5.24 13.39 13.69
N HIS A 180 -5.69 12.45 12.84
CA HIS A 180 -6.98 12.54 12.17
C HIS A 180 -8.12 12.66 13.18
N ASN A 181 -8.14 11.84 14.23
CA ASN A 181 -9.19 11.87 15.23
C ASN A 181 -9.18 13.16 16.05
N ALA A 182 -8.00 13.74 16.28
CA ALA A 182 -7.86 14.99 17.02
C ALA A 182 -8.32 16.22 16.23
N ILE A 183 -8.21 16.21 14.90
CA ILE A 183 -8.52 17.38 14.06
C ILE A 183 -9.79 17.24 13.22
N SER A 184 -10.25 16.02 12.93
CA SER A 184 -11.37 15.74 12.03
C SER A 184 -12.68 15.52 12.79
N HIS A 185 -13.09 16.52 13.57
CA HIS A 185 -14.37 16.53 14.26
C HIS A 185 -15.04 17.92 14.23
N THR A 186 -16.29 17.99 14.65
CA THR A 186 -17.08 19.23 14.72
C THR A 186 -17.21 19.80 16.13
N LYS A 187 -16.68 19.09 17.14
CA LYS A 187 -16.74 19.53 18.55
C LYS A 187 -15.84 20.75 18.81
N PRO A 188 -16.21 21.63 19.76
CA PRO A 188 -15.31 22.65 20.28
C PRO A 188 -14.02 22.02 20.84
N ILE A 189 -12.91 22.73 20.72
CA ILE A 189 -11.58 22.29 21.16
C ILE A 189 -11.17 23.12 22.38
N ASP A 190 -10.80 22.44 23.46
CA ASP A 190 -10.22 23.09 24.65
C ASP A 190 -8.81 23.61 24.31
N PRO A 191 -8.48 24.89 24.61
CA PRO A 191 -7.15 25.44 24.36
C PRO A 191 -5.99 24.60 24.93
N ASN A 192 -6.20 23.89 26.04
CA ASN A 192 -5.15 23.04 26.63
C ASN A 192 -4.82 21.82 25.75
N SER A 193 -5.79 21.32 24.98
CA SER A 193 -5.60 20.18 24.09
C SER A 193 -4.80 20.50 22.82
N LEU A 194 -4.54 21.78 22.51
CA LEU A 194 -3.76 22.19 21.34
C LEU A 194 -2.32 21.67 21.39
N THR A 195 -1.74 21.61 22.60
CA THR A 195 -0.39 21.07 22.82
C THR A 195 -0.33 19.59 22.45
N ASP A 196 -1.33 18.81 22.87
CA ASP A 196 -1.42 17.38 22.55
C ASP A 196 -1.61 17.15 21.04
N MET A 197 -2.41 18.00 20.39
CA MET A 197 -2.59 17.95 18.93
C MET A 197 -1.29 18.25 18.18
N GLN A 198 -0.55 19.27 18.61
CA GLN A 198 0.76 19.60 18.03
C GLN A 198 1.74 18.44 18.21
N ALA A 199 1.81 17.86 19.40
CA ALA A 199 2.66 16.69 19.68
C ALA A 199 2.29 15.49 18.79
N ALA A 200 0.99 15.22 18.58
CA ALA A 200 0.53 14.17 17.68
C ALA A 200 0.96 14.43 16.22
N ILE A 201 0.84 15.67 15.74
CA ILE A 201 1.27 16.08 14.40
C ILE A 201 2.78 15.92 14.25
N ASP A 202 3.56 16.37 15.23
CA ASP A 202 5.02 16.30 15.22
C ASP A 202 5.50 14.84 15.22
N ASN A 203 4.86 13.98 16.01
CA ASN A 203 5.14 12.54 16.00
C ASN A 203 4.88 11.92 14.63
N TYR A 204 3.70 12.17 14.03
CA TYR A 204 3.38 11.69 12.68
C TYR A 204 4.38 12.18 11.63
N MET A 205 4.71 13.47 11.64
CA MET A 205 5.63 14.07 10.68
C MET A 205 7.07 13.55 10.85
N THR A 206 7.49 13.26 12.08
CA THR A 206 8.79 12.66 12.39
C THR A 206 8.90 11.26 11.77
N ILE A 207 7.90 10.40 12.02
CA ILE A 207 7.86 9.06 11.45
C ILE A 207 7.83 9.13 9.92
N TYR A 208 6.98 10.00 9.35
CA TYR A 208 6.85 10.15 7.91
C TYR A 208 8.15 10.60 7.24
N ARG A 209 8.84 11.60 7.79
CA ARG A 209 10.11 12.10 7.23
C ARG A 209 11.24 11.09 7.31
N ARG A 210 11.28 10.29 8.39
CA ARG A 210 12.24 9.19 8.51
C ARG A 210 12.07 8.18 7.37
N MET A 211 10.83 7.89 6.97
CA MET A 211 10.54 6.96 5.87
C MET A 211 10.70 7.58 4.47
N PHE A 212 10.36 8.87 4.33
CA PHE A 212 10.28 9.55 3.05
C PHE A 212 11.01 10.90 3.08
N PRO A 213 12.34 10.93 3.31
CA PRO A 213 13.09 12.15 3.60
C PRO A 213 13.03 13.20 2.49
N HIS A 214 12.85 12.77 1.25
CA HIS A 214 12.84 13.65 0.07
C HIS A 214 11.43 13.93 -0.47
N LYS A 215 10.36 13.46 0.18
CA LYS A 215 8.98 13.66 -0.29
C LYS A 215 8.26 14.71 0.53
N VAL A 216 7.94 15.84 -0.10
CA VAL A 216 7.08 16.87 0.49
C VAL A 216 5.70 16.79 -0.16
N ILE A 217 4.70 16.40 0.64
CA ILE A 217 3.30 16.40 0.19
C ILE A 217 2.64 17.69 0.69
N PRO A 218 2.05 18.53 -0.18
CA PRO A 218 1.44 19.80 0.23
C PRO A 218 0.44 19.67 1.38
N LYS A 219 -0.37 18.60 1.41
CA LYS A 219 -1.32 18.35 2.52
C LYS A 219 -0.64 18.11 3.87
N GLN A 220 0.53 17.48 3.88
CA GLN A 220 1.30 17.28 5.10
C GLN A 220 1.97 18.57 5.57
N HIS A 221 2.42 19.40 4.64
CA HIS A 221 2.90 20.75 4.98
C HIS A 221 1.79 21.59 5.60
N LEU A 222 0.57 21.53 5.04
CA LEU A 222 -0.59 22.20 5.62
C LEU A 222 -0.92 21.67 7.02
N LEU A 223 -0.89 20.35 7.21
CA LEU A 223 -1.09 19.72 8.50
C LEU A 223 -0.06 20.22 9.53
N GLU A 224 1.21 20.26 9.16
CA GLU A 224 2.30 20.62 10.07
C GLU A 224 2.35 22.11 10.41
N LYS A 225 2.23 23.00 9.41
CA LYS A 225 2.51 24.43 9.58
C LYS A 225 1.27 25.28 9.79
N HIS A 226 0.10 24.80 9.37
CA HIS A 226 -1.11 25.63 9.30
C HIS A 226 -2.30 25.08 10.09
N CYS A 227 -2.29 23.79 10.48
CA CYS A 227 -3.40 23.19 11.20
C CYS A 227 -3.64 23.83 12.57
N ILE A 228 -2.64 23.83 13.46
CA ILE A 228 -2.78 24.37 14.81
C ILE A 228 -3.07 25.88 14.83
N PRO A 229 -2.38 26.73 14.04
CA PRO A 229 -2.75 28.14 13.95
C PRO A 229 -4.21 28.37 13.51
N HIS A 230 -4.71 27.53 12.60
CA HIS A 230 -6.10 27.60 12.16
C HIS A 230 -7.07 27.18 13.26
N ILE A 231 -6.83 26.03 13.91
CA ILE A 231 -7.66 25.55 15.01
C ILE A 231 -7.65 26.55 16.17
N LYS A 232 -6.49 27.11 16.54
CA LYS A 232 -6.38 28.14 17.58
C LYS A 232 -7.18 29.40 17.27
N LYS A 233 -7.40 29.73 15.99
CA LYS A 233 -8.19 30.90 15.61
C LYS A 233 -9.70 30.66 15.76
N TYR A 234 -10.17 29.45 15.43
CA TYR A 234 -11.60 29.16 15.35
C TYR A 234 -12.13 28.29 16.50
N MET A 235 -11.26 27.61 17.25
CA MET A 235 -11.57 26.69 18.35
C MET A 235 -12.48 25.52 17.99
N PHE A 236 -12.46 25.10 16.73
CA PHE A 236 -13.17 23.93 16.21
C PHE A 236 -12.25 23.08 15.34
N GLY A 237 -12.58 21.79 15.24
CA GLY A 237 -11.91 20.89 14.31
C GLY A 237 -12.19 21.25 12.84
N LEU A 238 -11.35 20.73 11.95
CA LEU A 238 -11.35 21.09 10.53
C LEU A 238 -12.57 20.58 9.76
N ASP A 239 -13.30 19.58 10.28
CA ASP A 239 -14.47 19.02 9.58
C ASP A 239 -15.70 19.94 9.67
N LEU A 240 -15.76 20.85 10.66
CA LEU A 240 -16.83 21.86 10.75
C LEU A 240 -16.70 22.94 9.68
N LEU A 241 -15.47 23.34 9.35
CA LEU A 241 -15.16 24.35 8.34
C LEU A 241 -14.89 23.73 6.96
N GLY A 242 -14.91 22.40 6.88
CA GLY A 242 -14.77 21.64 5.65
C GLY A 242 -16.02 21.79 4.78
N SER A 243 -15.83 22.08 3.51
CA SER A 243 -16.85 22.34 2.48
C SER A 243 -17.72 21.14 2.10
N ARG A 244 -18.18 20.33 3.06
CA ARG A 244 -19.15 19.26 2.83
C ARG A 244 -20.55 19.82 2.51
N GLU A 245 -20.91 20.96 3.08
CA GLU A 245 -22.22 21.58 2.89
C GLU A 245 -22.47 22.10 1.46
N GLN A 246 -21.41 22.49 0.71
CA GLN A 246 -21.58 22.99 -0.66
C GLN A 246 -21.84 21.89 -1.70
N LYS A 247 -21.69 20.60 -1.37
CA LYS A 247 -21.86 19.50 -2.34
C LYS A 247 -23.25 18.86 -2.32
N THR A 248 -24.07 19.14 -1.31
CA THR A 248 -25.43 18.61 -1.18
C THR A 248 -26.51 19.58 -1.65
N ALA A 249 -26.15 20.83 -1.99
CA ALA A 249 -27.10 21.88 -2.37
C ALA A 249 -27.43 21.95 -3.88
N THR A 250 -26.97 21.01 -4.69
CA THR A 250 -27.41 20.84 -6.09
C THR A 250 -27.89 19.42 -6.31
N LYS A 251 -29.15 19.19 -5.97
CA LYS A 251 -30.01 18.21 -6.60
C LYS A 251 -31.39 18.83 -6.75
#